data_AF-A0A843BGG5-F1
#
_entry.id   AF-A0A843BGG5-F1
#
_cell.length_a   1.000
_cell.length_b   1.000
_cell.length_c   1.000
_cell.angle_alpha   90.00
_cell.angle_beta   90.00
_cell.angle_gamma   90.00
#
_symmetry.space_group_name_H-M   'P 1'
#
loop_
_entity.id
_entity.type
_entity.pdbx_description
1 polymer ?
#
loop_
_entity_poly.entity_id
_entity_poly.type
_entity_poly.pdbx_seq_one_letter_code
_entity_poly.pdbx_strand_id
1 'polypeptide(L)'
;MAKERRAGDPWKSRLFKMSTQSDLTELRDRGFDNERQVHGLIERNIGTMFPGLELLETEFRGMARGALRPDTIAFDTTRNTFVALEYKNRLNKEVVDQARTYLNLMRQHQAELILSHSKNMGCSPRDEKSFNWKKMYAIIMAPEFGDYQIIGADEDPTMEMYEIGMYDDSIMLVERVGGDHEGTSAKAARTPAKARAQRSPADQIKSAPAIKLARVTISKGSSVPGCEKTNGCYVPHTVTIDVGGEVVWTNDDPNTHTVTSGVMAEGGPDGVFDSGPFVFGAEFSHTFETAGEYPYFDLTHPWMRGVVIVKE
;
A
#
# COMPACT_ATOMS: atom_id res chain seq x y z
N MET A 1 5.42 21.54 24.64
CA MET A 1 5.83 20.22 25.15
C MET A 1 5.74 19.24 24.00
N ALA A 2 6.90 18.80 23.50
CA ALA A 2 6.98 17.86 22.38
C ALA A 2 6.42 16.50 22.86
N LYS A 3 5.35 16.02 22.22
CA LYS A 3 4.90 14.65 22.41
C LYS A 3 5.95 13.75 21.76
N GLU A 4 6.70 13.01 22.58
CA GLU A 4 7.45 11.83 22.10
C GLU A 4 6.47 10.94 21.32
N ARG A 5 6.65 10.91 20.01
CA ARG A 5 5.96 9.96 19.14
C ARG A 5 6.67 8.62 19.31
N ARG A 6 5.87 7.54 19.39
CA ARG A 6 6.33 6.16 19.53
C ARG A 6 7.52 5.93 18.60
N ALA A 7 8.63 5.48 19.17
CA ALA A 7 9.76 5.00 18.41
C ALA A 7 9.23 3.97 17.39
N GLY A 8 9.49 4.22 16.10
CA GLY A 8 9.36 3.18 15.09
C GLY A 8 10.16 1.95 15.51
N ASP A 9 9.78 0.79 14.99
CA ASP A 9 10.47 -0.47 15.25
C ASP A 9 12.00 -0.26 15.22
N PRO A 10 12.74 -0.51 16.33
CA PRO A 10 14.17 -0.26 16.41
C PRO A 10 15.01 -1.06 15.39
N TRP A 11 14.38 -1.93 14.61
CA TRP A 11 14.98 -2.75 13.57
C TRP A 11 14.66 -2.31 12.12
N LYS A 12 13.84 -1.27 11.90
CA LYS A 12 13.36 -0.83 10.56
C LYS A 12 14.31 0.10 9.76
N SER A 13 15.61 0.10 10.08
CA SER A 13 16.71 0.96 9.56
C SER A 13 17.14 2.06 10.53
N ARG A 14 18.44 2.10 10.85
CA ARG A 14 19.07 3.05 11.77
C ARG A 14 20.15 3.84 11.04
N LEU A 15 20.03 5.15 11.00
CA LEU A 15 21.03 6.04 10.41
C LEU A 15 21.98 6.54 11.50
N PHE A 16 23.27 6.63 11.17
CA PHE A 16 24.28 7.21 12.06
C PHE A 16 25.09 8.24 11.31
N LYS A 17 25.33 9.39 11.96
CA LYS A 17 26.35 10.35 11.55
C LYS A 17 27.68 9.93 12.17
N MET A 18 28.68 9.69 11.33
CA MET A 18 30.04 9.38 11.77
C MET A 18 30.89 10.65 11.82
N SER A 19 31.56 10.90 12.94
CA SER A 19 32.52 12.00 13.09
C SER A 19 33.84 11.66 12.39
N THR A 20 34.72 12.66 12.23
CA THR A 20 36.10 12.45 11.75
C THR A 20 36.93 11.59 12.71
N GLN A 21 36.49 11.42 13.95
CA GLN A 21 37.10 10.60 14.99
C GLN A 21 36.47 9.20 15.10
N SER A 22 35.58 8.84 14.15
CA SER A 22 34.84 7.56 14.13
C SER A 22 33.81 7.37 15.24
N ASP A 23 33.41 8.46 15.91
CA ASP A 23 32.28 8.42 16.83
C ASP A 23 30.97 8.38 16.06
N LEU A 24 30.03 7.56 16.53
CA LEU A 24 28.71 7.41 15.92
C LEU A 24 27.66 8.15 16.74
N THR A 25 26.89 9.01 16.07
CA THR A 25 25.66 9.60 16.62
C THR A 25 24.48 9.11 15.82
N GLU A 26 23.53 8.45 16.48
CA GLU A 26 22.31 7.98 15.82
C GLU A 26 21.43 9.16 15.39
N LEU A 27 21.07 9.17 14.10
CA LEU A 27 20.08 10.06 13.54
C LEU A 27 18.72 9.39 13.67
N ARG A 28 17.78 10.06 14.35
CA ARG A 28 16.43 9.55 14.58
C ARG A 28 15.46 10.21 13.63
N ASP A 29 14.55 9.42 13.08
CA ASP A 29 13.42 9.97 12.33
C ASP A 29 12.57 10.87 13.24
N ARG A 30 12.50 12.15 12.91
CA ARG A 30 11.65 13.13 13.58
C ARG A 30 10.25 13.16 12.97
N GLY A 31 10.06 12.55 11.80
CA GLY A 31 8.90 12.69 10.96
C GLY A 31 8.72 14.12 10.46
N PHE A 32 7.65 14.33 9.68
CA PHE A 32 7.27 15.65 9.20
C PHE A 32 6.22 16.29 10.11
N ASP A 33 6.29 17.61 10.28
CA ASP A 33 5.37 18.36 11.15
C ASP A 33 3.94 18.33 10.59
N ASN A 34 3.81 18.46 9.26
CA ASN A 34 2.54 18.41 8.56
C ASN A 34 2.72 18.09 7.06
N GLU A 35 1.62 17.73 6.41
CA GLU A 35 1.55 17.37 4.99
C GLU A 35 1.95 18.54 4.07
N ARG A 36 1.63 19.78 4.45
CA ARG A 36 2.02 20.99 3.70
C ARG A 36 3.54 21.20 3.65
N GLN A 37 4.27 20.82 4.69
CA GLN A 37 5.74 20.87 4.73
C GLN A 37 6.34 19.86 3.74
N VAL A 38 5.82 18.63 3.72
CA VAL A 38 6.20 17.58 2.76
C VAL A 38 5.92 18.02 1.33
N HIS A 39 4.69 18.46 1.09
CA HIS A 39 4.22 18.94 -0.20
C HIS A 39 5.11 20.05 -0.77
N GLY A 40 5.31 21.13 -0.02
CA GLY A 40 6.12 22.25 -0.49
C GLY A 40 7.60 21.91 -0.66
N LEU A 41 8.14 20.99 0.14
CA LEU A 41 9.52 20.52 -0.02
C LEU A 41 9.70 19.74 -1.32
N ILE A 42 8.78 18.82 -1.61
CA ILE A 42 8.87 17.94 -2.78
C ILE A 42 8.65 18.74 -4.06
N GLU A 43 7.62 19.58 -4.13
CA GLU A 43 7.36 20.39 -5.34
C GLU A 43 8.55 21.27 -5.73
N ARG A 44 9.19 21.92 -4.75
CA ARG A 44 10.38 22.75 -5.00
C ARG A 44 11.59 21.97 -5.52
N ASN A 45 11.64 20.67 -5.26
CA ASN A 45 12.78 19.82 -5.59
C ASN A 45 12.40 18.67 -6.53
N ILE A 46 11.24 18.73 -7.20
CA ILE A 46 10.68 17.58 -7.92
C ILE A 46 11.64 17.05 -9.00
N GLY A 47 12.28 17.94 -9.77
CA GLY A 47 13.24 17.54 -10.79
C GLY A 47 14.57 17.01 -10.22
N THR A 48 14.91 17.38 -8.99
CA THR A 48 16.08 16.81 -8.28
C THR A 48 15.77 15.43 -7.72
N MET A 49 14.57 15.24 -7.16
CA MET A 49 14.12 13.97 -6.58
C MET A 49 13.76 12.95 -7.66
N PHE A 50 13.16 13.40 -8.76
CA PHE A 50 12.67 12.60 -9.86
C PHE A 50 13.15 13.21 -11.18
N PRO A 51 14.36 12.85 -11.63
CA PRO A 51 14.91 13.36 -12.88
C PRO A 51 13.95 13.12 -14.05
N GLY A 52 13.60 14.18 -14.78
CA GLY A 52 12.66 14.12 -15.90
C GLY A 52 11.22 14.51 -15.55
N LEU A 53 10.88 14.66 -14.26
CA LEU A 53 9.62 15.26 -13.85
C LEU A 53 9.70 16.79 -13.80
N GLU A 54 8.69 17.43 -14.37
CA GLU A 54 8.48 18.87 -14.33
C GLU A 54 7.13 19.21 -13.69
N LEU A 55 7.14 20.13 -12.73
CA LEU A 55 5.92 20.56 -12.02
C LEU A 55 4.96 21.28 -12.99
N LEU A 56 3.67 20.90 -12.97
CA LEU A 56 2.63 21.57 -13.74
C LEU A 56 1.64 22.33 -12.87
N GLU A 57 1.05 21.68 -11.87
CA GLU A 57 0.06 22.29 -10.99
C GLU A 57 0.21 21.79 -9.56
N THR A 58 0.04 22.72 -8.63
CA THR A 58 -0.19 22.45 -7.21
C THR A 58 -1.69 22.44 -6.96
N GLU A 59 -2.19 21.42 -6.26
CA GLU A 59 -3.62 21.18 -5.97
C GLU A 59 -4.51 21.32 -7.21
N PHE A 60 -4.56 20.33 -8.10
CA PHE A 60 -5.25 20.49 -9.40
C PHE A 60 -6.74 20.84 -9.26
N ARG A 61 -7.07 22.14 -9.24
CA ARG A 61 -8.44 22.64 -9.01
C ARG A 61 -9.31 22.60 -10.28
N GLY A 62 -8.69 22.43 -11.45
CA GLY A 62 -9.37 22.38 -12.74
C GLY A 62 -10.24 21.13 -12.97
N MET A 63 -10.07 20.07 -12.15
CA MET A 63 -10.80 18.78 -12.24
C MET A 63 -11.97 18.66 -11.26
N ALA A 64 -12.29 19.69 -10.47
CA ALA A 64 -13.13 19.54 -9.28
C ALA A 64 -14.62 19.24 -9.58
N ARG A 65 -14.98 17.98 -9.78
CA ARG A 65 -16.28 17.44 -9.35
C ARG A 65 -16.19 17.08 -7.85
N GLY A 66 -16.03 18.08 -6.99
CA GLY A 66 -15.97 17.91 -5.53
C GLY A 66 -14.56 17.92 -4.92
N ALA A 67 -14.39 17.22 -3.79
CA ALA A 67 -13.24 17.34 -2.90
C ALA A 67 -11.98 16.51 -3.27
N LEU A 68 -12.10 15.55 -4.19
CA LEU A 68 -10.98 14.68 -4.62
C LEU A 68 -10.12 15.39 -5.67
N ARG A 69 -8.88 15.71 -5.31
CA ARG A 69 -7.86 16.29 -6.20
C ARG A 69 -6.48 15.73 -5.84
N PRO A 70 -5.60 15.49 -6.82
CA PRO A 70 -4.20 15.20 -6.55
C PRO A 70 -3.54 16.41 -5.86
N ASP A 71 -2.61 16.14 -4.95
CA ASP A 71 -1.79 17.19 -4.33
C ASP A 71 -0.94 17.93 -5.36
N THR A 72 -0.37 17.18 -6.31
CA THR A 72 0.47 17.73 -7.37
C THR A 72 0.25 16.98 -8.68
N ILE A 73 0.28 17.73 -9.80
CA ILE A 73 0.40 17.17 -11.14
C ILE A 73 1.76 17.58 -11.72
N ALA A 74 2.46 16.61 -12.28
CA ALA A 74 3.72 16.80 -12.98
C ALA A 74 3.67 16.22 -14.40
N PHE A 75 4.64 16.59 -15.21
CA PHE A 75 4.89 16.04 -16.52
C PHE A 75 6.19 15.24 -16.53
N ASP A 76 6.12 14.00 -16.97
CA ASP A 76 7.29 13.17 -17.22
C ASP A 76 7.74 13.39 -18.67
N THR A 77 8.82 14.14 -18.82
CA THR A 77 9.42 14.47 -20.12
C THR A 77 10.02 13.25 -20.82
N THR A 78 10.47 12.25 -20.07
CA THR A 78 11.09 11.04 -20.61
C THR A 78 10.04 10.08 -21.19
N ARG A 79 8.90 9.96 -20.51
CA ARG A 79 7.76 9.15 -20.95
C ARG A 79 6.77 9.92 -21.82
N ASN A 80 6.90 11.24 -21.86
CA ASN A 80 5.98 12.17 -22.51
C ASN A 80 4.53 11.91 -22.04
N THR A 81 4.35 11.88 -20.71
CA THR A 81 3.08 11.57 -20.03
C THR A 81 2.88 12.39 -18.76
N PHE A 82 1.67 12.36 -18.21
CA PHE A 82 1.30 13.08 -17.00
C PHE A 82 1.37 12.17 -15.77
N VAL A 83 1.74 12.77 -14.63
CA VAL A 83 1.98 12.06 -13.37
C VAL A 83 1.20 12.75 -12.26
N ALA A 84 0.48 11.98 -11.44
CA ALA A 84 -0.12 12.45 -10.20
C ALA A 84 0.81 12.17 -9.03
N LEU A 85 0.94 13.10 -8.11
CA LEU A 85 1.65 12.87 -6.85
C LEU A 85 0.70 13.11 -5.68
N GLU A 86 0.80 12.22 -4.68
CA GLU A 86 0.05 12.27 -3.44
C GLU A 86 1.00 12.11 -2.25
N TYR A 87 0.83 12.97 -1.24
CA TYR A 87 1.68 12.97 -0.06
C TYR A 87 0.86 12.64 1.18
N LYS A 88 1.39 11.78 2.06
CA LYS A 88 0.81 11.55 3.38
C LYS A 88 1.87 11.77 4.44
N ASN A 89 1.46 12.31 5.59
CA ASN A 89 2.34 12.45 6.76
C ASN A 89 2.15 11.33 7.80
N ARG A 90 1.28 10.35 7.50
CA ARG A 90 0.91 9.20 8.34
C ARG A 90 0.47 8.04 7.45
N LEU A 91 0.43 6.84 8.03
CA LEU A 91 -0.17 5.67 7.40
C LEU A 91 -1.63 5.96 7.00
N ASN A 92 -1.97 5.70 5.74
CA ASN A 92 -3.31 5.84 5.21
C ASN A 92 -3.64 4.61 4.34
N LYS A 93 -4.76 3.95 4.65
CA LYS A 93 -5.17 2.69 4.01
C LYS A 93 -5.79 2.88 2.62
N GLU A 94 -6.18 4.10 2.25
CA GLU A 94 -6.93 4.41 1.02
C GLU A 94 -6.04 4.97 -0.12
N VAL A 95 -4.73 5.10 0.08
CA VAL A 95 -3.84 5.81 -0.86
C VAL A 95 -3.79 5.18 -2.25
N VAL A 96 -3.96 3.86 -2.34
CA VAL A 96 -4.01 3.10 -3.60
C VAL A 96 -5.27 3.46 -4.40
N ASP A 97 -6.42 3.51 -3.73
CA ASP A 97 -7.71 3.85 -4.35
C ASP A 97 -7.75 5.34 -4.76
N GLN A 98 -7.12 6.21 -3.97
CA GLN A 98 -6.94 7.63 -4.30
C GLN A 98 -6.12 7.80 -5.58
N ALA A 99 -4.97 7.13 -5.68
CA ALA A 99 -4.13 7.16 -6.88
C ALA A 99 -4.88 6.71 -8.14
N ARG A 100 -5.63 5.60 -8.07
CA ARG A 100 -6.47 5.14 -9.20
C ARG A 100 -7.54 6.15 -9.59
N THR A 101 -8.16 6.77 -8.59
CA THR A 101 -9.17 7.81 -8.81
C THR A 101 -8.56 9.00 -9.55
N TYR A 102 -7.36 9.43 -9.17
CA TYR A 102 -6.65 10.52 -9.85
C TYR A 102 -6.34 10.21 -11.30
N LEU A 103 -5.81 9.02 -11.60
CA LEU A 103 -5.51 8.63 -12.98
C LEU A 103 -6.76 8.58 -13.86
N ASN A 104 -7.89 8.14 -13.31
CA ASN A 104 -9.17 8.18 -14.01
C ASN A 104 -9.66 9.60 -14.25
N LEU A 105 -9.53 10.50 -13.27
CA LEU A 105 -9.89 11.91 -13.42
C LEU A 105 -9.01 12.61 -14.46
N MET A 106 -7.69 12.41 -14.40
CA MET A 106 -6.75 12.94 -15.39
C MET A 106 -7.10 12.50 -16.82
N ARG A 107 -7.52 11.24 -16.98
CA ARG A 107 -7.99 10.72 -18.28
C ARG A 107 -9.26 11.41 -18.78
N GLN A 108 -10.11 11.91 -17.90
CA GLN A 108 -11.35 12.61 -18.27
C GLN A 108 -11.12 14.11 -18.55
N HIS A 109 -10.00 14.67 -18.08
CA HIS A 109 -9.68 16.11 -18.13
C HIS A 109 -8.37 16.38 -18.89
N GLN A 110 -8.19 15.71 -20.03
CA GLN A 110 -6.98 15.83 -20.85
C GLN A 110 -6.77 17.25 -21.38
N ALA A 111 -7.84 17.98 -21.70
CA ALA A 111 -7.74 19.34 -22.24
C ALA A 111 -7.10 20.29 -21.23
N GLU A 112 -7.50 20.21 -19.96
CA GLU A 112 -6.98 21.02 -18.86
C GLU A 112 -5.51 20.68 -18.58
N LEU A 113 -5.14 19.40 -18.65
CA LEU A 113 -3.75 18.95 -18.51
C LEU A 113 -2.86 19.47 -19.65
N ILE A 114 -3.34 19.45 -20.89
CA ILE A 114 -2.62 19.99 -22.06
C ILE A 114 -2.42 21.50 -21.90
N LEU A 115 -3.46 22.23 -21.48
CA LEU A 115 -3.36 23.66 -21.24
C LEU A 115 -2.35 23.97 -20.14
N SER A 116 -2.40 23.25 -19.02
CA SER A 116 -1.45 23.40 -17.94
C SER A 116 -0.01 23.12 -18.40
N HIS A 117 0.21 22.03 -19.13
CA HIS A 117 1.50 21.73 -19.75
C HIS A 117 1.98 22.88 -20.64
N SER A 118 1.15 23.35 -21.57
CA SER A 118 1.54 24.41 -22.51
C SER A 118 1.95 25.71 -21.79
N LYS A 119 1.22 26.07 -20.73
CA LYS A 119 1.45 27.25 -19.91
C LYS A 119 2.78 27.16 -19.15
N ASN A 120 3.03 26.03 -18.49
CA ASN A 120 4.24 25.83 -17.66
C ASN A 120 5.50 25.61 -18.51
N MET A 121 5.36 25.01 -19.69
CA MET A 121 6.46 24.77 -20.64
C MET A 121 6.75 25.98 -21.55
N GLY A 122 5.94 27.04 -21.47
CA GLY A 122 6.08 28.21 -22.34
C GLY A 122 5.91 27.89 -23.83
N CYS A 123 5.07 26.90 -24.17
CA CYS A 123 4.85 26.44 -25.54
C CYS A 123 3.37 26.53 -25.94
N SER A 124 3.09 26.43 -27.24
CA SER A 124 1.71 26.33 -27.71
C SER A 124 1.10 24.98 -27.33
N PRO A 125 -0.22 24.90 -27.03
CA PRO A 125 -0.89 23.64 -26.79
C PRO A 125 -0.66 22.66 -27.95
N ARG A 126 -0.18 21.46 -27.62
CA ARG A 126 0.01 20.38 -28.58
C ARG A 126 -1.29 19.59 -28.75
N ASP A 127 -1.43 18.89 -29.87
CA ASP A 127 -2.53 17.94 -30.06
C ASP A 127 -2.58 16.88 -28.95
N GLU A 128 -3.78 16.48 -28.54
CA GLU A 128 -3.99 15.46 -27.50
C GLU A 128 -3.24 14.16 -27.80
N LYS A 129 -3.19 13.76 -29.08
CA LYS A 129 -2.49 12.53 -29.53
C LYS A 129 -0.96 12.61 -29.40
N SER A 130 -0.41 13.79 -29.16
CA SER A 130 1.03 13.96 -28.98
C SER A 130 1.54 13.49 -27.62
N PHE A 131 0.64 13.14 -26.69
CA PHE A 131 0.95 12.69 -25.33
C PHE A 131 0.69 11.19 -25.14
N ASN A 132 1.43 10.55 -24.24
CA ASN A 132 1.29 9.12 -23.97
C ASN A 132 0.37 8.83 -22.78
N TRP A 133 -0.94 8.96 -22.99
CA TRP A 133 -1.96 8.77 -21.94
C TRP A 133 -2.02 7.37 -21.33
N LYS A 134 -1.49 6.35 -22.03
CA LYS A 134 -1.44 4.97 -21.52
C LYS A 134 -0.33 4.75 -20.49
N LYS A 135 0.65 5.65 -20.43
CA LYS A 135 1.78 5.61 -19.51
C LYS A 135 1.61 6.51 -18.28
N MET A 136 0.42 7.09 -18.07
CA MET A 136 0.17 7.87 -16.85
C MET A 136 0.33 6.98 -15.62
N TYR A 137 0.90 7.54 -14.56
CA TYR A 137 1.13 6.85 -13.31
C TYR A 137 1.04 7.80 -12.13
N ALA A 138 0.95 7.25 -10.93
CA ALA A 138 0.86 7.98 -9.69
C ALA A 138 2.05 7.65 -8.78
N ILE A 139 2.64 8.68 -8.17
CA ILE A 139 3.65 8.54 -7.13
C ILE A 139 3.01 8.86 -5.79
N ILE A 140 3.08 7.92 -4.85
CA ILE A 140 2.57 8.07 -3.50
C ILE A 140 3.76 8.12 -2.55
N MET A 141 3.82 9.15 -1.70
CA MET A 141 4.91 9.30 -0.72
C MET A 141 4.34 9.38 0.70
N ALA A 142 4.79 8.49 1.59
CA ALA A 142 4.32 8.43 2.97
C ALA A 142 5.43 7.92 3.91
N PRO A 143 5.34 8.14 5.24
CA PRO A 143 6.34 7.59 6.16
C PRO A 143 6.35 6.06 6.25
N GLU A 144 5.22 5.43 5.94
CA GLU A 144 5.05 3.99 6.07
C GLU A 144 3.91 3.51 5.19
N PHE A 145 4.09 2.34 4.59
CA PHE A 145 3.03 1.58 3.91
C PHE A 145 2.85 0.21 4.56
N GLY A 146 1.62 -0.32 4.51
CA GLY A 146 1.38 -1.71 4.82
C GLY A 146 1.82 -2.63 3.67
N ASP A 147 2.24 -3.85 3.99
CA ASP A 147 2.74 -4.82 3.01
C ASP A 147 1.76 -5.07 1.85
N TYR A 148 0.45 -5.13 2.12
CA TYR A 148 -0.58 -5.30 1.08
C TYR A 148 -0.65 -4.12 0.10
N GLN A 149 -0.33 -2.91 0.56
CA GLN A 149 -0.30 -1.72 -0.30
C GLN A 149 0.92 -1.80 -1.22
N ILE A 150 2.06 -2.21 -0.68
CA ILE A 150 3.30 -2.45 -1.46
C ILE A 150 3.07 -3.53 -2.51
N ILE A 151 2.52 -4.68 -2.11
CA ILE A 151 2.24 -5.80 -3.03
C ILE A 151 1.22 -5.37 -4.10
N GLY A 152 0.14 -4.69 -3.71
CA GLY A 152 -0.86 -4.20 -4.66
C GLY A 152 -0.31 -3.17 -5.63
N ALA A 153 0.64 -2.34 -5.21
CA ALA A 153 1.35 -1.43 -6.09
C ALA A 153 2.27 -2.21 -7.05
N ASP A 154 3.00 -3.22 -6.58
CA ASP A 154 3.89 -4.05 -7.43
C ASP A 154 3.16 -4.74 -8.59
N GLU A 155 1.88 -5.06 -8.40
CA GLU A 155 1.00 -5.63 -9.44
C GLU A 155 0.37 -4.56 -10.34
N ASP A 156 0.45 -3.29 -9.97
CA ASP A 156 -0.11 -2.16 -10.72
C ASP A 156 1.00 -1.32 -11.37
N PRO A 157 1.21 -1.42 -12.69
CA PRO A 157 2.25 -0.67 -13.39
C PRO A 157 1.95 0.84 -13.50
N THR A 158 0.88 1.32 -12.88
CA THR A 158 0.52 2.73 -12.84
C THR A 158 0.79 3.37 -11.48
N MET A 159 1.46 2.69 -10.56
CA MET A 159 1.78 3.20 -9.24
C MET A 159 3.24 3.06 -8.86
N GLU A 160 3.70 4.02 -8.05
CA GLU A 160 4.96 3.96 -7.32
C GLU A 160 4.74 4.42 -5.88
N MET A 161 5.38 3.74 -4.94
CA MET A 161 5.33 4.06 -3.52
C MET A 161 6.72 4.35 -2.98
N TYR A 162 6.84 5.49 -2.32
CA TYR A 162 8.09 5.93 -1.69
C TYR A 162 7.89 6.17 -0.20
N GLU A 163 8.61 5.42 0.64
CA GLU A 163 8.76 5.74 2.05
C GLU A 163 9.64 6.99 2.23
N ILE A 164 9.15 7.95 3.02
CA ILE A 164 9.85 9.20 3.30
C ILE A 164 10.06 9.43 4.80
N GLY A 165 11.26 9.81 5.19
CA GLY A 165 11.61 10.11 6.58
C GLY A 165 12.52 11.33 6.71
N MET A 166 12.52 11.97 7.89
CA MET A 166 13.36 13.15 8.15
C MET A 166 14.23 12.88 9.37
N TYR A 167 15.53 12.68 9.15
CA TYR A 167 16.47 12.18 10.17
C TYR A 167 17.33 13.31 10.79
N ASP A 168 17.26 14.52 10.23
CA ASP A 168 17.70 15.81 10.80
C ASP A 168 17.13 16.95 9.92
N ASP A 169 17.31 18.23 10.28
CA ASP A 169 16.82 19.40 9.52
C ASP A 169 17.40 19.52 8.08
N SER A 170 18.31 18.62 7.72
CA SER A 170 19.03 18.61 6.43
C SER A 170 19.09 17.22 5.77
N ILE A 171 18.51 16.18 6.38
CA ILE A 171 18.65 14.80 5.90
C ILE A 171 17.26 14.18 5.75
N MET A 172 16.85 13.99 4.49
CA MET A 172 15.62 13.30 4.11
C MET A 172 15.96 11.92 3.51
N LEU A 173 15.26 10.89 3.97
CA LEU A 173 15.22 9.58 3.33
C LEU A 173 14.08 9.56 2.32
N VAL A 174 14.35 9.00 1.15
CA VAL A 174 13.35 8.70 0.12
C VAL A 174 13.69 7.32 -0.41
N GLU A 175 12.89 6.32 -0.06
CA GLU A 175 13.11 4.94 -0.45
C GLU A 175 11.91 4.43 -1.23
N ARG A 176 12.14 3.87 -2.41
CA ARG A 176 11.07 3.23 -3.17
C ARG A 176 10.77 1.86 -2.60
N VAL A 177 9.53 1.63 -2.20
CA VAL A 177 9.15 0.40 -1.49
C VAL A 177 8.19 -0.48 -2.27
N GLY A 178 7.49 0.04 -3.28
CA GLY A 178 6.55 -0.74 -4.07
C GLY A 178 6.11 -0.05 -5.36
N GLY A 179 5.50 -0.83 -6.25
CA GLY A 179 5.05 -0.42 -7.57
C GLY A 179 6.18 -0.28 -8.57
N ASP A 180 5.90 -0.45 -9.86
CA ASP A 180 6.82 0.00 -10.90
C ASP A 180 6.19 0.28 -12.26
N HIS A 181 6.21 1.55 -12.64
CA HIS A 181 5.79 2.02 -13.95
C HIS A 181 6.84 1.85 -15.07
N GLU A 182 8.05 1.41 -14.75
CA GLU A 182 9.09 0.96 -15.69
C GLU A 182 8.97 -0.55 -16.01
N GLY A 183 8.26 -1.34 -15.20
CA GLY A 183 8.18 -2.79 -15.34
C GLY A 183 9.49 -3.53 -15.01
N THR A 184 10.49 -2.83 -14.48
CA THR A 184 11.69 -3.34 -13.83
C THR A 184 11.43 -3.46 -12.33
N SER A 185 10.61 -4.44 -11.91
CA SER A 185 10.30 -4.68 -10.49
C SER A 185 11.51 -4.32 -9.62
N ALA A 186 11.36 -3.36 -8.71
CA ALA A 186 12.42 -2.97 -7.79
C ALA A 186 12.64 -4.09 -6.76
N LYS A 187 13.14 -5.23 -7.23
CA LYS A 187 13.67 -6.34 -6.45
C LYS A 187 15.19 -6.22 -6.26
N ALA A 188 15.76 -5.04 -6.47
CA ALA A 188 17.12 -4.70 -6.05
C ALA A 188 17.03 -3.44 -5.17
N ALA A 189 17.31 -3.44 -3.86
CA ALA A 189 18.08 -4.39 -3.08
C ALA A 189 17.72 -4.30 -1.57
N ARG A 190 17.00 -5.30 -1.05
CA ARG A 190 17.36 -5.84 0.27
C ARG A 190 18.43 -6.89 0.01
N THR A 191 19.69 -6.44 -0.05
CA THR A 191 20.81 -7.39 -0.07
C THR A 191 20.87 -8.06 1.30
N PRO A 192 20.76 -9.40 1.39
CA PRO A 192 21.23 -10.12 2.56
C PRO A 192 22.74 -9.93 2.63
N ALA A 193 23.26 -9.61 3.82
CA ALA A 193 24.69 -9.50 4.06
C ALA A 193 25.44 -10.70 3.44
N LYS A 194 26.40 -10.40 2.55
CA LYS A 194 27.10 -11.36 1.69
C LYS A 194 27.75 -12.50 2.47
N ALA A 195 27.70 -13.66 1.81
CA ALA A 195 28.37 -14.92 2.09
C ALA A 195 29.77 -14.81 2.72
N ARG A 196 29.97 -15.58 3.80
CA ARG A 196 31.28 -16.13 4.15
C ARG A 196 31.21 -17.66 4.07
N ALA A 197 32.03 -18.18 3.16
CA ALA A 197 32.57 -19.54 3.03
C ALA A 197 31.75 -20.72 3.59
N GLN A 198 31.39 -21.62 2.68
CA GLN A 198 30.89 -22.97 2.96
C GLN A 198 31.62 -23.63 4.14
N ARG A 199 30.86 -23.95 5.18
CA ARG A 199 31.08 -25.13 6.02
C ARG A 199 29.79 -25.97 6.00
N SER A 200 30.01 -27.28 6.01
CA SER A 200 29.15 -28.42 5.71
C SER A 200 27.73 -28.43 6.32
N PRO A 201 26.80 -29.26 5.77
CA PRO A 201 25.37 -29.28 6.11
C PRO A 201 25.09 -30.13 7.36
N ALA A 202 25.62 -29.69 8.50
CA ALA A 202 25.20 -30.19 9.80
C ALA A 202 25.24 -29.02 10.78
N ASP A 203 24.14 -28.82 11.48
CA ASP A 203 23.92 -27.87 12.56
C ASP A 203 23.26 -26.52 12.19
N GLN A 204 21.98 -26.47 12.56
CA GLN A 204 21.16 -25.31 12.98
C GLN A 204 20.04 -24.87 12.02
N ILE A 205 18.95 -25.67 12.03
CA ILE A 205 17.58 -25.17 11.86
C ILE A 205 17.25 -24.28 13.06
N LYS A 206 17.01 -22.99 12.83
CA LYS A 206 16.17 -22.15 13.70
C LYS A 206 15.19 -21.42 12.80
N SER A 207 13.92 -21.80 12.93
CA SER A 207 12.77 -21.34 12.14
C SER A 207 12.54 -19.83 12.28
N ALA A 208 11.99 -19.22 11.22
CA ALA A 208 11.36 -17.91 11.29
C ALA A 208 10.22 -17.91 12.33
N PRO A 209 9.89 -16.77 12.96
CA PRO A 209 8.83 -16.72 13.96
C PRO A 209 7.48 -17.06 13.31
N ALA A 210 6.78 -18.02 13.91
CA ALA A 210 5.51 -18.48 13.39
C ALA A 210 4.40 -17.43 13.58
N ILE A 211 3.63 -17.13 12.54
CA ILE A 211 2.41 -16.32 12.60
C ILE A 211 1.29 -17.21 13.14
N LYS A 212 1.06 -17.09 14.44
CA LYS A 212 0.08 -17.92 15.18
C LYS A 212 -1.31 -17.29 15.33
N LEU A 213 -1.50 -16.04 14.92
CA LEU A 213 -2.79 -15.35 15.06
C LEU A 213 -3.05 -14.42 13.87
N ALA A 214 -4.20 -14.57 13.23
CA ALA A 214 -4.72 -13.64 12.23
C ALA A 214 -6.12 -13.15 12.60
N ARG A 215 -6.49 -11.95 12.15
CA ARG A 215 -7.83 -11.38 12.35
C ARG A 215 -8.46 -11.02 11.02
N VAL A 216 -9.74 -11.34 10.89
CA VAL A 216 -10.59 -11.04 9.72
C VAL A 216 -11.79 -10.25 10.21
N THR A 217 -12.17 -9.20 9.48
CA THR A 217 -13.36 -8.40 9.78
C THR A 217 -14.38 -8.54 8.67
N ILE A 218 -15.63 -8.78 9.01
CA ILE A 218 -16.74 -8.67 8.07
C ILE A 218 -17.10 -7.19 7.95
N SER A 219 -16.91 -6.62 6.76
CA SER A 219 -17.07 -5.18 6.54
C SER A 219 -18.54 -4.75 6.55
N LYS A 220 -18.80 -3.49 6.89
CA LYS A 220 -20.14 -2.89 6.75
C LYS A 220 -20.67 -2.96 5.32
N GLY A 221 -21.92 -3.36 5.18
CA GLY A 221 -22.60 -3.47 3.89
C GLY A 221 -22.30 -4.78 3.15
N SER A 222 -21.62 -5.75 3.79
CA SER A 222 -21.35 -7.07 3.21
C SER A 222 -22.62 -7.89 2.97
N SER A 223 -23.70 -7.57 3.69
CA SER A 223 -25.04 -8.15 3.45
C SER A 223 -25.71 -7.70 2.14
N VAL A 224 -25.10 -6.82 1.36
CA VAL A 224 -25.57 -6.43 0.03
C VAL A 224 -24.50 -6.81 -1.01
N PRO A 225 -24.88 -7.38 -2.17
CA PRO A 225 -23.92 -7.66 -3.24
C PRO A 225 -23.15 -6.42 -3.67
N GLY A 226 -21.84 -6.58 -3.89
CA GLY A 226 -20.91 -5.56 -4.36
C GLY A 226 -19.50 -5.76 -3.79
N CYS A 227 -19.39 -6.19 -2.53
CA CYS A 227 -18.11 -6.40 -1.86
C CYS A 227 -17.29 -7.56 -2.45
N GLU A 228 -17.94 -8.53 -3.10
CA GLU A 228 -17.30 -9.68 -3.74
C GLU A 228 -16.45 -9.31 -4.96
N LYS A 229 -16.71 -8.15 -5.56
CA LYS A 229 -15.98 -7.64 -6.73
C LYS A 229 -14.61 -7.06 -6.35
N THR A 230 -14.46 -6.67 -5.08
CA THR A 230 -13.25 -6.06 -4.53
C THR A 230 -12.63 -6.91 -3.43
N ASN A 231 -13.14 -8.12 -3.20
CA ASN A 231 -12.75 -8.99 -2.08
C ASN A 231 -12.89 -8.29 -0.71
N GLY A 232 -13.88 -7.40 -0.58
CA GLY A 232 -14.07 -6.55 0.60
C GLY A 232 -15.04 -7.10 1.66
N CYS A 233 -15.66 -8.25 1.41
CA CYS A 233 -16.67 -8.80 2.35
C CYS A 233 -16.01 -9.29 3.65
N TYR A 234 -14.94 -10.08 3.53
CA TYR A 234 -14.05 -10.47 4.61
C TYR A 234 -12.72 -9.74 4.42
N VAL A 235 -12.24 -9.03 5.44
CA VAL A 235 -11.05 -8.19 5.35
C VAL A 235 -10.03 -8.58 6.43
N PRO A 236 -8.85 -9.09 6.04
CA PRO A 236 -8.45 -9.41 4.66
C PRO A 236 -9.23 -10.63 4.13
N HIS A 237 -9.38 -10.71 2.80
CA HIS A 237 -10.07 -11.84 2.13
C HIS A 237 -9.29 -13.15 2.27
N THR A 238 -7.96 -13.04 2.24
CA THR A 238 -7.05 -14.15 2.46
C THR A 238 -6.17 -13.88 3.67
N VAL A 239 -6.12 -14.81 4.61
CA VAL A 239 -5.16 -14.81 5.72
C VAL A 239 -4.19 -15.97 5.57
N THR A 240 -2.95 -15.78 6.04
CA THR A 240 -1.95 -16.83 6.11
C THR A 240 -1.46 -16.96 7.54
N ILE A 241 -1.48 -18.18 8.06
CA ILE A 241 -1.00 -18.55 9.40
C ILE A 241 -0.15 -19.82 9.30
N ASP A 242 0.62 -20.14 10.34
CA ASP A 242 1.33 -21.42 10.41
C ASP A 242 0.49 -22.48 11.14
N VAL A 243 0.82 -23.77 10.93
CA VAL A 243 0.17 -24.90 11.62
C VAL A 243 0.11 -24.65 13.13
N GLY A 244 -1.07 -24.83 13.72
CA GLY A 244 -1.41 -24.49 15.11
C GLY A 244 -1.70 -23.00 15.33
N GLY A 245 -1.95 -22.24 14.27
CA GLY A 245 -2.36 -20.83 14.33
C GLY A 245 -3.87 -20.66 14.44
N GLU A 246 -4.31 -19.55 15.01
CA GLU A 246 -5.72 -19.19 15.20
C GLU A 246 -6.12 -18.05 14.24
N VAL A 247 -7.32 -18.13 13.69
CA VAL A 247 -7.96 -17.01 12.99
C VAL A 247 -9.16 -16.55 13.80
N VAL A 248 -9.29 -15.23 14.01
CA VAL A 248 -10.43 -14.60 14.68
C VAL A 248 -11.19 -13.75 13.68
N TRP A 249 -12.47 -14.03 13.49
CA TRP A 249 -13.39 -13.23 12.69
C TRP A 249 -14.22 -12.32 13.59
N THR A 250 -14.36 -11.05 13.21
CA THR A 250 -15.22 -10.08 13.89
C THR A 250 -16.29 -9.58 12.93
N ASN A 251 -17.54 -9.50 13.37
CA ASN A 251 -18.61 -8.92 12.55
C ASN A 251 -18.73 -7.40 12.78
N ASP A 252 -18.28 -6.56 11.83
CA ASP A 252 -18.50 -5.10 11.87
C ASP A 252 -19.67 -4.66 10.98
N ASP A 253 -20.37 -5.59 10.32
CA ASP A 253 -21.63 -5.33 9.65
C ASP A 253 -22.79 -5.33 10.67
N PRO A 254 -23.72 -4.35 10.62
CA PRO A 254 -24.90 -4.35 11.49
C PRO A 254 -25.83 -5.57 11.31
N ASN A 255 -25.70 -6.32 10.21
CA ASN A 255 -26.46 -7.53 9.94
C ASN A 255 -25.77 -8.79 10.48
N THR A 256 -26.53 -9.89 10.58
CA THR A 256 -25.99 -11.18 11.05
C THR A 256 -25.29 -11.92 9.91
N HIS A 257 -24.16 -12.55 10.23
CA HIS A 257 -23.31 -13.26 9.29
C HIS A 257 -22.89 -14.62 9.82
N THR A 258 -22.36 -15.47 8.94
CA THR A 258 -21.69 -16.73 9.30
C THR A 258 -20.31 -16.81 8.67
N VAL A 259 -19.43 -17.59 9.27
CA VAL A 259 -18.13 -17.99 8.73
C VAL A 259 -18.12 -19.50 8.72
N THR A 260 -18.32 -20.09 7.54
CA THR A 260 -18.51 -21.53 7.37
C THR A 260 -17.53 -22.05 6.32
N SER A 261 -16.75 -23.06 6.66
CA SER A 261 -15.74 -23.65 5.77
C SER A 261 -16.38 -24.41 4.61
N GLY A 262 -15.75 -24.33 3.43
CA GLY A 262 -16.17 -24.98 2.21
C GLY A 262 -16.33 -24.01 1.05
N VAL A 263 -16.96 -24.48 -0.03
CA VAL A 263 -17.22 -23.70 -1.24
C VAL A 263 -18.67 -23.93 -1.67
N MET A 264 -19.47 -22.87 -1.67
CA MET A 264 -20.90 -22.94 -2.07
C MET A 264 -21.12 -23.58 -3.44
N ALA A 265 -20.25 -23.26 -4.40
CA ALA A 265 -20.33 -23.81 -5.76
C ALA A 265 -19.96 -25.30 -5.85
N GLU A 266 -19.30 -25.86 -4.83
CA GLU A 266 -18.72 -27.21 -4.83
C GLU A 266 -19.36 -28.12 -3.76
N GLY A 267 -20.63 -27.89 -3.43
CA GLY A 267 -21.38 -28.75 -2.51
C GLY A 267 -21.63 -28.17 -1.12
N GLY A 268 -21.16 -26.95 -0.84
CA GLY A 268 -21.48 -26.21 0.38
C GLY A 268 -20.50 -26.46 1.53
N PRO A 269 -20.97 -26.50 2.79
CA PRO A 269 -20.10 -26.68 3.94
C PRO A 269 -19.34 -28.01 3.92
N ASP A 270 -18.03 -27.97 4.20
CA ASP A 270 -17.16 -29.15 4.25
C ASP A 270 -16.98 -29.73 5.68
N GLY A 271 -17.46 -29.00 6.69
CA GLY A 271 -17.48 -29.44 8.09
C GLY A 271 -16.20 -29.18 8.89
N VAL A 272 -15.23 -28.43 8.37
CA VAL A 272 -13.99 -28.07 9.10
C VAL A 272 -14.27 -27.06 10.22
N PHE A 273 -15.01 -25.98 9.93
CA PHE A 273 -15.47 -25.02 10.94
C PHE A 273 -16.77 -24.34 10.52
N ASP A 274 -17.57 -23.98 11.52
CA ASP A 274 -18.78 -23.18 11.36
C ASP A 274 -18.98 -22.30 12.59
N SER A 275 -19.04 -20.99 12.40
CA SER A 275 -19.31 -20.04 13.47
C SER A 275 -20.76 -20.10 13.98
N GLY A 276 -21.67 -20.64 13.16
CA GLY A 276 -23.08 -20.33 13.27
C GLY A 276 -23.36 -18.83 13.04
N PRO A 277 -24.62 -18.38 13.18
CA PRO A 277 -24.97 -16.97 13.04
C PRO A 277 -24.38 -16.13 14.18
N PHE A 278 -23.61 -15.09 13.86
CA PHE A 278 -23.10 -14.15 14.85
C PHE A 278 -23.39 -12.69 14.48
N VAL A 279 -23.81 -11.93 15.49
CA VAL A 279 -24.34 -10.56 15.37
C VAL A 279 -23.23 -9.50 15.35
N PHE A 280 -23.59 -8.26 15.05
CA PHE A 280 -22.68 -7.11 15.10
C PHE A 280 -21.85 -7.07 16.39
N GLY A 281 -20.53 -6.89 16.24
CA GLY A 281 -19.54 -6.82 17.31
C GLY A 281 -19.14 -8.16 17.91
N ALA A 282 -19.80 -9.26 17.55
CA ALA A 282 -19.40 -10.60 18.01
C ALA A 282 -18.16 -11.09 17.26
N GLU A 283 -17.39 -11.95 17.94
CA GLU A 283 -16.21 -12.61 17.39
C GLU A 283 -16.39 -14.13 17.37
N PHE A 284 -15.80 -14.77 16.37
CA PHE A 284 -15.64 -16.22 16.26
C PHE A 284 -14.17 -16.53 16.04
N SER A 285 -13.65 -17.62 16.61
CA SER A 285 -12.27 -18.05 16.34
C SER A 285 -12.16 -19.54 16.05
N HIS A 286 -11.14 -19.89 15.28
CA HIS A 286 -10.81 -21.27 14.94
C HIS A 286 -9.30 -21.47 14.85
N THR A 287 -8.80 -22.57 15.42
CA THR A 287 -7.39 -22.97 15.37
C THR A 287 -7.18 -24.03 14.30
N PHE A 288 -6.18 -23.83 13.45
CA PHE A 288 -5.89 -24.69 12.30
C PHE A 288 -4.68 -25.57 12.58
N GLU A 289 -4.91 -26.87 12.76
CA GLU A 289 -3.87 -27.85 13.14
C GLU A 289 -3.22 -28.55 11.94
N THR A 290 -3.64 -28.26 10.71
CA THR A 290 -3.14 -28.93 9.51
C THR A 290 -2.85 -27.90 8.42
N ALA A 291 -1.73 -28.08 7.71
CA ALA A 291 -1.38 -27.22 6.59
C ALA A 291 -2.34 -27.46 5.43
N GLY A 292 -2.72 -26.41 4.73
CA GLY A 292 -3.70 -26.48 3.65
C GLY A 292 -4.37 -25.15 3.36
N GLU A 293 -5.23 -25.17 2.36
CA GLU A 293 -6.09 -24.05 2.01
C GLU A 293 -7.53 -24.37 2.45
N TYR A 294 -8.11 -23.45 3.22
CA TYR A 294 -9.44 -23.56 3.79
C TYR A 294 -10.30 -22.41 3.26
N PRO A 295 -10.96 -22.58 2.11
CA PRO A 295 -11.96 -21.63 1.66
C PRO A 295 -13.16 -21.62 2.62
N TYR A 296 -13.80 -20.47 2.76
CA TYR A 296 -15.00 -20.30 3.58
C TYR A 296 -15.93 -19.25 2.99
N PHE A 297 -17.19 -19.27 3.43
CA PHE A 297 -18.24 -18.41 2.91
C PHE A 297 -19.31 -18.10 3.97
N ASP A 298 -20.19 -17.15 3.65
CA ASP A 298 -21.39 -16.85 4.45
C ASP A 298 -22.60 -17.64 3.92
N LEU A 299 -23.30 -18.36 4.81
CA LEU A 299 -24.46 -19.20 4.46
C LEU A 299 -25.67 -18.39 3.98
N THR A 300 -25.82 -17.16 4.46
CA THR A 300 -26.94 -16.26 4.15
C THR A 300 -26.66 -15.34 2.97
N HIS A 301 -25.38 -15.05 2.70
CA HIS A 301 -24.92 -14.11 1.68
C HIS A 301 -23.90 -14.80 0.76
N PRO A 302 -24.35 -15.56 -0.27
CA PRO A 302 -23.49 -16.48 -1.04
C PRO A 302 -22.34 -15.84 -1.83
N TRP A 303 -22.34 -14.51 -2.00
CA TRP A 303 -21.24 -13.77 -2.64
C TRP A 303 -20.06 -13.54 -1.69
N MET A 304 -20.27 -13.63 -0.38
CA MET A 304 -19.21 -13.46 0.61
C MET A 304 -18.38 -14.73 0.70
N ARG A 305 -17.09 -14.60 0.35
CA ARG A 305 -16.12 -15.70 0.35
C ARG A 305 -14.76 -15.20 0.82
N GLY A 306 -13.98 -16.07 1.45
CA GLY A 306 -12.63 -15.83 1.91
C GLY A 306 -11.82 -17.12 1.94
N VAL A 307 -10.51 -17.03 2.22
CA VAL A 307 -9.60 -18.19 2.27
C VAL A 307 -8.62 -18.05 3.44
N VAL A 308 -8.43 -19.13 4.21
CA VAL A 308 -7.32 -19.28 5.16
C VAL A 308 -6.27 -20.19 4.55
N ILE A 309 -5.01 -19.76 4.53
CA ILE A 309 -3.86 -20.56 4.09
C ILE A 309 -3.04 -20.92 5.32
N VAL A 310 -2.81 -22.20 5.56
CA VAL A 310 -2.04 -22.71 6.70
C VAL A 310 -0.76 -23.33 6.18
N LYS A 311 0.40 -22.82 6.62
CA LYS A 311 1.73 -23.26 6.19
C LYS A 311 2.45 -24.05 7.28
N GLU A 312 3.36 -24.95 6.88
CA GLU A 312 4.22 -25.73 7.79
C GLU A 312 5.34 -24.90 8.43
#